data_AF-M8BFH7-F1
#
_entry.id   AF-M8BFH7-F1
#
_cell.length_a   1.000
_cell.length_b   1.000
_cell.length_c   1.000
_cell.angle_alpha   90.00
_cell.angle_beta   90.00
_cell.angle_gamma   90.00
#
_symmetry.space_group_name_H-M   'P 1'
#
loop_
_entity.id
_entity.type
_entity.pdbx_description
1 polymer ?
#
loop_
_entity_poly.entity_id
_entity_poly.type
_entity_poly.pdbx_seq_one_letter_code
_entity_poly.pdbx_strand_id
1 'polypeptide(L)'
;MQKTLEEDNVLVIKSANRKRKREEEEADCRYIRPESRASPRSFVRKFRLPEKADTGAMAARCESGVFTVSLKKQPPPEKKAKSVQVAIA
;
A
#
# COMPACT_ATOMS: atom_id res chain seq x y z
N MET A 1 6.17 -8.48 -3.88
CA MET A 1 5.55 -7.14 -3.73
C MET A 1 6.66 -6.16 -3.46
N GLN A 2 6.64 -5.00 -4.10
CA GLN A 2 7.59 -3.91 -3.89
C GLN A 2 6.81 -2.66 -3.47
N LYS A 3 7.34 -1.92 -2.49
CA LYS A 3 6.87 -0.58 -2.13
C LYS A 3 7.87 0.47 -2.61
N THR A 4 7.37 1.59 -3.11
CA THR A 4 8.18 2.74 -3.53
C THR A 4 7.44 4.01 -3.14
N LEU A 5 8.18 5.05 -2.74
CA LEU A 5 7.62 6.39 -2.52
C LEU A 5 8.02 7.25 -3.73
N GLU A 6 7.04 7.76 -4.45
CA GLU A 6 7.23 8.73 -5.54
C GLU A 6 7.19 10.16 -4.99
N GLU A 7 7.48 11.12 -5.87
CA GLU A 7 7.24 12.55 -5.63
C GLU A 7 5.76 12.80 -5.24
N ASP A 8 5.48 13.89 -4.52
CA ASP A 8 4.15 14.22 -3.99
C ASP A 8 3.56 13.27 -2.93
N ASN A 9 4.42 12.57 -2.18
CA ASN A 9 4.01 11.66 -1.10
C ASN A 9 3.07 10.54 -1.61
N VAL A 10 3.34 10.01 -2.80
CA VAL A 10 2.55 8.90 -3.37
C VAL A 10 3.22 7.57 -3.06
N LEU A 11 2.57 6.74 -2.24
CA LEU A 11 2.98 5.36 -2.01
C LEU A 11 2.53 4.49 -3.17
N VAL A 12 3.49 3.83 -3.81
CA VAL A 12 3.26 2.89 -4.91
C VAL A 12 3.56 1.47 -4.46
N ILE A 13 2.57 0.59 -4.60
CA ILE A 13 2.67 -0.84 -4.35
C ILE A 13 2.61 -1.57 -5.69
N LYS A 14 3.70 -2.25 -6.05
CA LYS A 14 3.81 -3.04 -7.28
C LYS A 14 3.89 -4.52 -6.96
N SER A 15 3.06 -5.32 -7.65
CA SER A 15 3.23 -6.77 -7.73
C SER A 15 3.98 -7.09 -9.02
N ALA A 16 5.17 -7.67 -8.90
CA ALA A 16 5.90 -8.17 -10.07
C ALA A 16 5.25 -9.46 -10.59
N ASN A 17 5.28 -9.64 -11.91
CA ASN A 17 5.08 -10.94 -12.57
C ASN A 17 6.27 -11.84 -12.21
N ARG A 18 6.35 -12.30 -10.96
CA ARG A 18 7.13 -13.50 -10.70
C ARG A 18 6.28 -14.60 -11.28
N LYS A 19 6.67 -15.15 -12.45
CA LYS A 19 6.24 -16.48 -12.88
C LYS A 19 6.37 -17.33 -11.63
N ARG A 20 5.24 -17.65 -10.98
CA ARG A 20 5.30 -18.55 -9.84
C ARG A 20 5.85 -19.83 -10.44
N LYS A 21 6.80 -20.48 -9.78
CA LYS A 21 7.32 -21.81 -10.15
C LYS A 21 6.19 -22.82 -10.49
N ARG A 22 4.98 -22.53 -10.00
CA ARG A 22 3.70 -23.11 -10.38
C ARG A 22 3.44 -23.21 -11.90
N GLU A 23 3.81 -22.25 -12.74
CA GLU A 23 3.60 -22.38 -14.21
C GLU A 23 4.40 -23.54 -14.83
N GLU A 24 5.55 -23.92 -14.25
CA GLU A 24 6.31 -25.10 -14.68
C GLU A 24 5.71 -26.42 -14.14
N GLU A 25 5.14 -26.41 -12.93
CA GLU A 25 4.46 -27.57 -12.32
C GLU A 25 3.05 -27.81 -12.90
N GLU A 26 2.41 -26.80 -13.47
CA GLU A 26 1.08 -26.90 -14.09
C GLU A 26 1.08 -27.58 -15.47
N ALA A 27 2.25 -27.76 -16.09
CA ALA A 27 2.36 -28.42 -17.40
C ALA A 27 1.83 -29.87 -17.38
N ASP A 28 1.93 -30.57 -16.24
CA ASP A 28 1.45 -31.94 -16.05
C ASP A 28 0.10 -32.02 -15.31
N CYS A 29 -0.44 -30.90 -14.82
CA CYS A 29 -1.69 -30.87 -14.05
C CYS A 29 -2.87 -30.34 -14.87
N ARG A 30 -3.81 -31.21 -15.24
CA ARG A 30 -5.03 -30.83 -15.97
C ARG A 30 -6.15 -30.40 -15.01
N TYR A 31 -6.29 -29.09 -14.78
CA TYR A 31 -7.42 -28.57 -13.99
C TYR A 31 -8.75 -28.68 -14.76
N ILE A 32 -9.75 -29.32 -14.15
CA ILE A 32 -11.11 -29.38 -14.72
C ILE A 32 -11.77 -28.00 -14.70
N ARG A 33 -11.55 -27.22 -13.64
CA ARG A 33 -12.01 -25.83 -13.52
C ARG A 33 -11.05 -25.00 -12.65
N PRO A 34 -10.33 -24.03 -13.22
CA PRO A 34 -9.51 -23.11 -12.44
C PRO A 34 -10.37 -22.00 -11.83
N GLU A 35 -10.51 -21.99 -10.50
CA GLU A 35 -11.24 -20.93 -9.76
C GLU A 35 -10.36 -19.69 -9.49
N SER A 36 -9.05 -19.89 -9.40
CA SER A 36 -8.07 -18.81 -9.38
C SER A 36 -7.55 -18.54 -10.79
N ARG A 37 -7.24 -17.28 -11.10
CA ARG A 37 -6.60 -16.93 -12.38
C ARG A 37 -5.25 -17.63 -12.50
N ALA A 38 -5.01 -18.29 -13.64
CA ALA A 38 -3.80 -19.07 -13.92
C ALA A 38 -2.52 -18.23 -13.81
N SER A 39 -2.55 -16.98 -14.30
CA SER A 39 -1.43 -16.06 -14.19
C SER A 39 -1.61 -15.08 -13.01
N PRO A 40 -0.63 -14.90 -12.11
CA PRO A 40 -0.60 -13.77 -11.19
C PRO A 40 -0.57 -12.48 -12.02
N ARG A 41 -1.63 -11.69 -12.01
CA ARG A 41 -1.64 -10.40 -12.74
C ARG A 41 -0.68 -9.44 -12.04
N SER A 42 0.25 -8.86 -12.79
CA SER A 42 0.97 -7.68 -12.32
C SER A 42 -0.05 -6.59 -12.00
N PHE A 43 0.12 -5.93 -10.86
CA PHE A 43 -0.74 -4.82 -10.50
C PHE A 43 0.08 -3.72 -9.85
N VAL A 44 -0.41 -2.50 -10.02
CA VAL A 44 0.12 -1.30 -9.39
C VAL A 44 -1.02 -0.62 -8.66
N ARG A 45 -0.83 -0.32 -7.38
CA ARG A 45 -1.75 0.51 -6.59
C ARG A 45 -0.99 1.73 -6.10
N LYS A 46 -1.58 2.91 -6.27
CA LYS A 46 -1.03 4.18 -5.81
C LYS A 46 -1.93 4.76 -4.72
N PHE A 47 -1.32 5.25 -3.65
CA PHE A 47 -2.01 5.86 -2.51
C PHE A 47 -1.33 7.19 -2.19
N ARG A 48 -2.10 8.29 -2.21
CA ARG A 48 -1.59 9.58 -1.77
C ARG A 48 -1.58 9.61 -0.24
N LEU A 49 -0.42 9.83 0.35
CA LEU A 49 -0.28 9.87 1.80
C LEU A 49 -0.69 11.23 2.35
N PRO A 50 -1.21 11.29 3.58
CA PRO A 50 -1.42 12.56 4.27
C PRO A 50 -0.10 13.31 4.48
N GLU A 51 -0.15 14.65 4.54
CA GLU A 51 1.03 15.50 4.75
C GLU A 51 1.85 15.13 6.00
N LYS A 52 1.17 14.68 7.06
CA LYS A 52 1.78 14.32 8.35
C LYS A 52 2.21 12.86 8.43
N ALA A 53 2.28 12.13 7.32
CA ALA A 53 2.77 10.77 7.34
C ALA A 53 4.29 10.76 7.54
N ASP A 54 4.77 10.02 8.54
CA ASP A 54 6.21 9.77 8.73
C ASP A 54 6.66 8.71 7.74
N THR A 55 7.23 9.17 6.62
CA THR A 55 7.76 8.33 5.55
C THR A 55 9.09 7.67 5.94
N GLY A 56 9.83 8.24 6.90
CA GLY A 56 11.10 7.70 7.40
C GLY A 56 10.90 6.43 8.23
N ALA A 57 9.80 6.34 8.99
CA ALA A 57 9.46 5.17 9.79
C ALA A 57 8.56 4.14 9.05
N MET A 58 8.52 4.15 7.72
CA MET A 58 7.64 3.26 6.96
C MET A 58 8.09 1.79 7.03
N ALA A 59 7.29 0.93 7.66
CA ALA A 59 7.54 -0.52 7.72
C ALA A 59 6.63 -1.28 6.75
N ALA A 60 7.06 -2.48 6.34
CA ALA A 60 6.22 -3.38 5.56
C ALA A 60 6.48 -4.84 5.94
N ARG A 61 5.43 -5.64 5.96
CA ARG A 61 5.46 -7.06 6.32
C ARG A 61 4.58 -7.85 5.35
N CYS A 62 4.96 -9.09 5.06
CA CYS A 62 4.18 -9.97 4.21
C CYS A 62 3.93 -11.28 4.95
N GLU A 63 2.68 -11.54 5.35
CA GLU A 63 2.31 -12.72 6.13
C GLU A 63 1.03 -13.33 5.59
N SER A 64 1.00 -14.66 5.48
CA SER A 64 -0.21 -15.40 5.09
C SER A 64 -0.88 -14.87 3.81
N GLY A 65 -0.09 -14.39 2.85
CA GLY A 65 -0.59 -13.82 1.59
C GLY A 65 -1.02 -12.35 1.64
N VAL A 66 -0.91 -11.68 2.79
CA VAL A 66 -1.26 -10.27 3.00
C VAL A 66 -0.01 -9.41 3.08
N PHE A 67 0.08 -8.38 2.25
CA PHE A 67 1.15 -7.39 2.28
C PHE A 67 0.67 -6.13 3.03
N THR A 68 1.19 -5.94 4.24
CA THR A 68 0.83 -4.83 5.13
C THR A 68 1.91 -3.77 5.09
N VAL A 69 1.51 -2.51 4.86
CA VAL A 69 2.39 -1.33 4.94
C VAL A 69 1.91 -0.44 6.08
N SER A 70 2.80 -0.12 7.00
CA SER A 70 2.50 0.73 8.16
C SER A 70 3.33 2.00 8.14
N LEU A 71 2.65 3.10 8.47
CA LEU A 71 3.17 4.46 8.51
C LEU A 71 2.68 5.12 9.79
N LYS A 72 3.56 5.77 10.55
CA LYS A 72 3.16 6.57 11.71
C LYS A 72 2.68 7.93 11.23
N LYS A 73 1.73 8.54 11.93
CA LYS A 73 1.38 9.94 11.74
C LYS A 73 2.18 10.77 12.73
N GLN A 74 2.80 11.84 12.24
CA GLN A 74 3.41 12.84 13.11
C GLN A 74 2.33 13.47 13.99
N PRO A 75 2.64 13.75 15.26
CA PRO A 75 1.69 14.37 16.17
C PRO A 75 1.21 15.71 15.59
N PRO A 76 -0.07 16.05 15.74
CA PRO A 76 -0.54 17.36 15.32
C PRO A 76 0.21 18.45 16.09
N PRO A 77 0.59 19.57 15.45
CA PRO A 77 1.13 20.71 16.17
C PRO A 77 0.10 21.17 17.21
N GLU A 78 0.57 21.58 18.38
CA GLU A 78 -0.29 22.03 19.46
C GLU A 78 -1.24 23.12 18.95
N LYS A 79 -2.55 22.84 19.02
CA LYS A 79 -3.57 23.82 18.65
C LYS A 79 -3.57 24.91 19.72
N LYS A 80 -2.88 26.02 19.45
CA LYS A 80 -3.13 27.26 20.19
C LYS A 80 -4.55 27.69 19.83
N ALA A 81 -5.51 27.43 20.74
CA ALA A 81 -6.87 27.89 20.59
C ALA A 81 -6.83 29.42 20.50
N LYS A 82 -7.11 29.96 19.31
CA LYS A 82 -7.31 31.39 19.13
C LYS A 82 -8.78 31.65 19.47
N SER A 83 -9.05 32.26 20.62
CA SER A 83 -10.38 32.81 20.88
C SER A 83 -10.59 33.98 19.92
N VAL A 84 -11.65 33.91 19.12
CA VAL A 84 -12.08 35.02 18.27
C VAL A 84 -13.28 35.65 18.98
N GLN A 85 -13.15 36.91 19.39
CA GLN A 85 -14.27 37.67 19.91
C GLN A 85 -15.14 38.10 18.73
N VAL A 86 -16.41 37.71 18.74
CA VAL A 86 -17.39 38.15 17.74
C VAL A 86 -18.18 39.30 18.38
N ALA A 87 -18.03 40.50 17.84
CA ALA A 87 -18.88 41.64 18.18
C ALA A 87 -20.18 41.53 17.38
N ILE A 88 -21.33 41.60 18.07
CA ILE A 88 -22.66 41.69 17.47
C ILE A 88 -23.00 43.19 17.38
N ALA A 89 -23.43 43.64 16.20
CA ALA A 89 -23.90 45.01 15.94
C ALA A 89 -25.39 45.17 16.23
#